data_AF-A0AAJ0EFD5-F1
#
_entry.id   AF-A0AAJ0EFD5-F1
#
_cell.length_a   1.000
_cell.length_b   1.000
_cell.length_c   1.000
_cell.angle_alpha   90.00
_cell.angle_beta   90.00
_cell.angle_gamma   90.00
#
_symmetry.space_group_name_H-M   'P 1'
#
loop_
_entity.id
_entity.type
_entity.pdbx_description
1 polymer ?
#
loop_
_entity_poly.entity_id
_entity_poly.type
_entity_poly.pdbx_seq_one_letter_code
_entity_poly.pdbx_strand_id
1 'polypeptide(L)'
;MESKEDIKFEGLPTEVLLQILTQIDDVHCLWNLLISSPIASRVFNQYSDDIFWPAVTENNIPSQTQKIIRCIISIRAGAYQNTPRLTLAARISDREAGVVLGQSSDSDYILPAMDSTKSPDLTIMRSILATASCLHSLSRLCISHYQDSLVATKTEGRLDVPDLSATDKLSWCEEQRMIRAFWRVQVVLEMNLAARRSQLLGTKGEGKDLKTEVLDIKSFYDSTSTNFKAAYHEVMTAVDYLQSLSTSKTNSVTALVDRMPPPESPIEDISPSARGMPATPDSRRSALVLPADSLWIVDSMGRNAHSPMKYAGFEPYRKMGFAIWDRDRLARLGLASPPGHGRVTGLGSYFPSWVKLLGSQDMARAECKMREAECRGGRLDPLQPMIQDNAS
;
A
#
# COMPACT_ATOMS: atom_id res chain seq x y z
N MET A 1 -35.27 18.84 37.79
CA MET A 1 -34.52 18.02 36.82
C MET A 1 -34.22 18.92 35.65
N GLU A 2 -33.04 19.54 35.62
CA GLU A 2 -32.57 20.23 34.43
C GLU A 2 -32.37 19.18 33.34
N SER A 3 -33.12 19.33 32.25
CA SER A 3 -32.84 18.64 31.00
C SER A 3 -31.45 19.06 30.56
N LYS A 4 -30.47 18.15 30.63
CA LYS A 4 -29.21 18.31 29.91
C LYS A 4 -29.58 18.54 28.44
N GLU A 5 -29.45 19.77 27.96
CA GLU A 5 -29.49 20.03 26.53
C GLU A 5 -28.30 19.27 25.93
N ASP A 6 -28.60 18.32 25.05
CA ASP A 6 -27.58 17.64 24.27
C ASP A 6 -26.91 18.71 23.39
N ILE A 7 -25.70 19.12 23.76
CA ILE A 7 -24.87 20.02 22.97
C ILE A 7 -24.57 19.30 21.65
N LYS A 8 -25.26 19.71 20.60
CA LYS A 8 -25.02 19.19 19.25
C LYS A 8 -23.73 19.77 18.72
N PHE A 9 -22.98 18.98 17.96
CA PHE A 9 -21.76 19.40 17.28
C PHE A 9 -21.95 20.70 16.46
N GLU A 10 -23.12 20.86 15.84
CA GLU A 10 -23.49 22.05 15.07
C GLU A 10 -23.72 23.32 15.92
N GLY A 11 -23.84 23.20 17.25
CA GLY A 11 -24.01 24.33 18.16
C GLY A 11 -22.69 24.86 18.75
N LEU A 12 -21.56 24.24 18.41
CA LEU A 12 -20.25 24.62 18.95
C LEU A 12 -19.73 25.92 18.32
N PRO A 13 -19.03 26.80 19.08
CA PRO A 13 -18.34 27.95 18.52
C PRO A 13 -17.27 27.56 17.50
N THR A 14 -17.00 28.45 16.54
CA THR A 14 -16.00 28.24 15.47
C THR A 14 -14.63 27.88 16.03
N GLU A 15 -14.21 28.50 17.13
CA GLU A 15 -12.92 28.27 17.78
C GLU A 15 -12.81 26.84 18.33
N VAL A 16 -13.90 26.32 18.89
CA VAL A 16 -13.97 24.95 19.40
C VAL A 16 -13.96 23.95 18.25
N LEU A 17 -14.69 24.23 17.18
CA LEU A 17 -14.69 23.40 15.97
C LEU A 17 -13.33 23.37 15.29
N LEU A 18 -12.64 24.51 15.23
CA LEU A 18 -11.28 24.60 14.71
C LEU A 18 -10.33 23.74 15.55
N GLN A 19 -10.43 23.82 16.89
CA GLN A 19 -9.65 22.96 17.78
C GLN A 19 -9.95 21.46 17.57
N ILE A 20 -11.21 21.09 17.37
CA ILE A 20 -11.56 19.69 17.08
C ILE A 20 -10.95 19.26 15.74
N LEU A 21 -11.10 20.07 14.70
CA LEU A 21 -10.64 19.75 13.36
C LEU A 21 -9.11 19.63 13.26
N THR A 22 -8.35 20.46 14.00
CA THR A 22 -6.89 20.40 14.02
C THR A 22 -6.33 19.19 14.79
N GLN A 23 -7.15 18.54 15.61
CA GLN A 23 -6.77 17.34 16.37
C GLN A 23 -7.11 16.03 15.65
N ILE A 24 -7.71 16.09 14.45
CA ILE A 24 -8.01 14.88 13.67
C ILE A 24 -6.71 14.37 13.02
N ASP A 25 -6.25 13.22 13.49
CA ASP A 25 -4.99 12.58 13.14
C ASP A 25 -5.11 11.55 12.00
N ASP A 26 -6.17 11.65 11.19
CA ASP A 26 -6.36 10.87 9.97
C ASP A 26 -7.13 11.65 8.88
N VAL A 27 -6.54 11.72 7.69
CA VAL A 27 -7.10 12.36 6.49
C VAL A 27 -8.48 11.84 6.05
N HIS A 28 -8.79 10.56 6.23
CA HIS A 28 -10.10 10.02 5.87
C HIS A 28 -11.15 10.34 6.93
N CYS A 29 -10.79 10.32 8.21
CA CYS A 29 -11.67 10.77 9.30
C CYS A 29 -12.05 12.24 9.10
N LEU A 30 -11.05 13.08 8.76
CA LEU A 30 -11.28 14.48 8.46
C LEU A 30 -12.27 14.62 7.29
N TRP A 31 -12.06 13.92 6.18
CA TRP A 31 -13.00 13.92 5.05
C TRP A 31 -14.43 13.58 5.47
N ASN A 32 -14.61 12.49 6.23
CA ASN A 32 -15.92 12.00 6.64
C ASN A 32 -16.64 12.99 7.58
N LEU A 33 -15.90 13.71 8.43
CA LEU A 33 -16.47 14.79 9.23
C LEU A 33 -16.89 15.99 8.36
N LEU A 34 -16.06 16.38 7.39
CA LEU A 34 -16.35 17.53 6.52
C LEU A 34 -17.57 17.30 5.62
N ILE A 35 -17.83 16.06 5.19
CA ILE A 35 -19.03 15.73 4.39
C ILE A 35 -20.28 15.53 5.24
N SER A 36 -20.14 15.18 6.52
CA SER A 36 -21.27 14.94 7.42
C SER A 36 -21.71 16.21 8.17
N SER A 37 -20.83 17.19 8.36
CA SER A 37 -21.13 18.46 9.03
C SER A 37 -20.90 19.67 8.11
N PRO A 38 -21.97 20.39 7.71
CA PRO A 38 -21.85 21.63 6.95
C PRO A 38 -21.06 22.71 7.68
N ILE A 39 -21.16 22.77 9.01
CA ILE A 39 -20.39 23.71 9.83
C ILE A 39 -18.91 23.36 9.80
N ALA A 40 -18.53 22.09 10.01
CA ALA A 40 -17.13 21.66 9.89
C ALA A 40 -16.54 22.02 8.51
N SER A 41 -17.33 21.78 7.45
CA SER A 41 -16.95 22.13 6.07
C SER A 41 -16.70 23.63 5.87
N ARG A 42 -17.48 24.49 6.54
CA ARG A 42 -17.27 25.95 6.50
C ARG A 42 -16.03 26.37 7.27
N VAL A 43 -15.81 25.83 8.48
CA VAL A 43 -14.60 26.09 9.26
C VAL A 43 -13.35 25.66 8.48
N PHE A 44 -13.40 24.49 7.84
CA PHE A 44 -12.33 24.04 6.94
C PHE A 44 -12.06 24.99 5.77
N ASN A 45 -13.09 25.61 5.17
CA ASN A 45 -12.87 26.58 4.09
C ASN A 45 -12.12 27.82 4.54
N GLN A 46 -12.35 28.23 5.78
CA GLN A 46 -11.79 29.44 6.34
C GLN A 46 -10.37 29.22 6.88
N TYR A 47 -10.10 28.03 7.44
CA TYR A 47 -8.85 27.68 8.10
C TYR A 47 -8.19 26.44 7.46
N SER A 48 -8.22 26.37 6.12
CA SER A 48 -7.87 25.13 5.40
C SER A 48 -6.44 24.68 5.64
N ASP A 49 -5.47 25.60 5.63
CA ASP A 49 -4.06 25.26 5.87
C ASP A 49 -3.82 24.74 7.30
N ASP A 50 -4.40 25.42 8.29
CA ASP A 50 -4.26 25.09 9.72
C ASP A 50 -4.87 23.72 10.05
N ILE A 51 -5.85 23.26 9.28
CA ILE A 51 -6.50 21.96 9.48
C ILE A 51 -5.88 20.87 8.59
N PHE A 52 -5.62 21.17 7.32
CA PHE A 52 -5.20 20.19 6.33
C PHE A 52 -3.78 19.67 6.59
N TRP A 53 -2.82 20.54 6.88
CA TRP A 53 -1.43 20.13 7.02
C TRP A 53 -1.20 19.25 8.25
N PRO A 54 -1.69 19.57 9.46
CA PRO A 54 -1.58 18.67 10.60
C PRO A 54 -2.16 17.28 10.31
N ALA A 55 -3.33 17.23 9.65
CA ALA A 55 -3.95 15.97 9.26
C ALA A 55 -3.11 15.15 8.27
N VAL A 56 -2.17 15.75 7.52
CA VAL A 56 -1.28 15.07 6.56
C VAL A 56 0.11 14.77 7.15
N THR A 57 0.66 15.62 8.02
CA THR A 57 2.05 15.53 8.49
C THR A 57 2.21 15.13 9.96
N GLU A 58 1.25 15.47 10.81
CA GLU A 58 1.33 15.33 12.28
C GLU A 58 0.30 14.31 12.78
N ASN A 59 0.35 13.10 12.24
CA ASN A 59 -0.77 12.16 12.30
C ASN A 59 -0.32 10.71 12.58
N ASN A 60 -1.28 9.77 12.57
CA ASN A 60 -1.00 8.34 12.72
C ASN A 60 -0.52 7.66 11.43
N ILE A 61 -0.52 8.40 10.31
CA ILE A 61 -0.06 7.90 9.01
C ILE A 61 1.47 7.77 9.04
N PRO A 62 2.03 6.61 8.66
CA PRO A 62 3.47 6.41 8.60
C PRO A 62 4.15 7.41 7.66
N SER A 63 5.34 7.87 8.03
CA SER A 63 6.08 8.88 7.27
C SER A 63 6.33 8.49 5.80
N GLN A 64 6.47 7.20 5.51
CA GLN A 64 6.59 6.71 4.13
C GLN A 64 5.31 7.01 3.31
N THR A 65 4.14 6.81 3.89
CA THR A 65 2.85 7.08 3.25
C THR A 65 2.59 8.58 3.14
N GLN A 66 2.90 9.36 4.19
CA GLN A 66 2.80 10.83 4.16
C GLN A 66 3.59 11.43 2.99
N LYS A 67 4.81 10.94 2.76
CA LYS A 67 5.67 11.36 1.64
C LYS A 67 5.01 11.09 0.28
N ILE A 68 4.34 9.95 0.09
CA ILE A 68 3.59 9.65 -1.15
C ILE A 68 2.41 10.63 -1.32
N ILE A 69 1.66 10.90 -0.24
CA ILE A 69 0.55 11.86 -0.24
C ILE A 69 1.05 13.26 -0.64
N ARG A 70 2.17 13.71 -0.06
CA ARG A 70 2.81 14.99 -0.39
C ARG A 70 3.24 15.06 -1.86
N CYS A 71 3.78 13.98 -2.41
CA CYS A 71 4.09 13.90 -3.84
C CYS A 71 2.84 14.12 -4.70
N ILE A 72 1.72 13.48 -4.35
CA ILE A 72 0.46 13.63 -5.07
C ILE A 72 -0.11 15.05 -4.93
N ILE A 73 0.00 15.67 -3.75
CA ILE A 73 -0.38 17.08 -3.53
C ILE A 73 0.41 17.97 -4.51
N SER A 74 1.74 17.80 -4.59
CA SER A 74 2.60 18.56 -5.49
C SER A 74 2.30 18.32 -6.98
N ILE A 75 1.99 17.08 -7.37
CA ILE A 75 1.55 16.75 -8.74
C ILE A 75 0.25 17.49 -9.07
N ARG A 76 -0.76 17.42 -8.18
CA ARG A 76 -2.06 18.07 -8.38
C ARG A 76 -1.97 19.59 -8.39
N ALA A 77 -1.06 20.18 -7.61
CA ALA A 77 -0.76 21.61 -7.62
C ALA A 77 -0.01 22.08 -8.88
N GLY A 78 0.44 21.15 -9.74
CA GLY A 78 1.17 21.48 -10.96
C GLY A 78 2.63 21.87 -10.71
N ALA A 79 3.18 21.53 -9.55
CA ALA A 79 4.53 21.93 -9.16
C ALA A 79 5.65 21.25 -9.96
N TYR A 80 5.31 20.20 -10.72
CA TYR A 80 6.22 19.44 -11.58
C TYR A 80 6.07 19.75 -13.07
N GLN A 81 5.42 20.86 -13.45
CA GLN A 81 5.16 21.22 -14.85
C GLN A 81 6.42 21.21 -15.74
N ASN A 82 7.56 21.59 -15.19
CA ASN A 82 8.85 21.64 -15.90
C ASN A 82 9.71 20.38 -15.70
N THR A 83 9.19 19.35 -15.02
CA THR A 83 9.92 18.13 -14.71
C THR A 83 9.62 17.04 -15.74
N PRO A 84 10.64 16.43 -16.38
CA PRO A 84 10.43 15.28 -17.25
C PRO A 84 9.80 14.12 -16.47
N ARG A 85 8.80 13.47 -17.07
CA ARG A 85 8.09 12.36 -16.41
C ARG A 85 9.03 11.24 -15.94
N LEU A 86 10.02 10.86 -16.75
CA LEU A 86 10.97 9.81 -16.39
C LEU A 86 11.87 10.21 -15.20
N THR A 87 12.16 11.50 -15.03
CA THR A 87 12.91 12.00 -13.88
C THR A 87 12.11 11.88 -12.58
N LEU A 88 10.82 12.24 -12.63
CA LEU A 88 9.92 12.07 -11.48
C LEU A 88 9.74 10.59 -11.13
N ALA A 89 9.50 9.75 -12.16
CA ALA A 89 9.41 8.30 -12.01
C ALA A 89 10.67 7.71 -11.38
N ALA A 90 11.86 8.05 -11.89
CA ALA A 90 13.14 7.60 -11.34
C ALA A 90 13.35 8.06 -9.88
N ARG A 91 12.96 9.29 -9.53
CA ARG A 91 13.09 9.78 -8.14
C ARG A 91 12.19 9.04 -7.17
N ILE A 92 10.93 8.80 -7.56
CA ILE A 92 10.00 7.97 -6.77
C ILE A 92 10.59 6.58 -6.61
N SER A 93 11.11 6.06 -7.70
CA SER A 93 11.71 4.75 -7.73
C SER A 93 12.91 4.60 -6.79
N ASP A 94 13.86 5.52 -6.84
CA ASP A 94 15.03 5.54 -5.98
C ASP A 94 14.66 5.66 -4.49
N ARG A 95 13.56 6.38 -4.17
CA ARG A 95 13.12 6.53 -2.78
C ARG A 95 12.52 5.25 -2.24
N GLU A 96 11.67 4.58 -3.01
CA GLU A 96 11.12 3.27 -2.62
C GLU A 96 12.23 2.24 -2.37
N ALA A 97 13.28 2.24 -3.21
CA ALA A 97 14.45 1.38 -3.01
C ALA A 97 15.25 1.76 -1.73
N GLY A 98 15.42 3.05 -1.46
CA GLY A 98 16.15 3.55 -0.29
C GLY A 98 15.46 3.29 1.05
N VAL A 99 14.12 3.22 1.07
CA VAL A 99 13.35 2.84 2.28
C VAL A 99 13.72 1.42 2.73
N VAL A 100 13.88 0.48 1.80
CA VAL A 100 14.17 -0.94 2.10
C VAL A 100 15.57 -1.15 2.67
N LEU A 101 16.54 -0.30 2.32
CA LEU A 101 17.93 -0.40 2.75
C LEU A 101 18.24 0.29 4.10
N GLY A 102 17.24 0.87 4.77
CA GLY A 102 17.47 1.61 6.02
C GLY A 102 18.27 2.91 5.86
N GLN A 103 18.70 3.25 4.64
CA GLN A 103 19.50 4.44 4.31
C GLN A 103 18.66 5.70 4.10
N SER A 104 17.34 5.65 4.31
CA SER A 104 16.47 6.81 4.06
C SER A 104 16.51 7.83 5.21
N SER A 105 17.66 8.43 5.49
CA SER A 105 17.67 9.70 6.21
C SER A 105 17.06 10.78 5.29
N ASP A 106 15.95 11.36 5.77
CA ASP A 106 15.41 12.71 5.49
C ASP A 106 15.03 13.15 4.09
N SER A 107 15.25 12.35 3.06
CA SER A 107 14.87 12.81 1.73
C SER A 107 13.42 12.46 1.36
N ASP A 108 12.68 13.47 0.90
CA ASP A 108 11.29 13.38 0.42
C ASP A 108 11.23 12.82 -1.04
N TYR A 109 10.02 12.56 -1.55
CA TYR A 109 9.77 12.39 -3.00
C TYR A 109 9.84 13.73 -3.75
N ILE A 110 9.89 14.85 -3.01
CA ILE A 110 9.99 16.20 -3.56
C ILE A 110 11.36 16.40 -4.23
N LEU A 111 11.32 16.81 -5.50
CA LEU A 111 12.51 17.19 -6.26
C LEU A 111 12.89 18.63 -5.90
N PRO A 112 14.20 18.96 -5.74
CA PRO A 112 14.65 20.33 -5.55
C PRO A 112 14.23 21.30 -6.67
N ALA A 113 13.99 20.78 -7.88
CA ALA A 113 13.54 21.53 -9.05
C ALA A 113 12.02 21.77 -9.11
N MET A 114 11.27 21.38 -8.07
CA MET A 114 9.84 21.64 -7.95
C MET A 114 9.58 23.15 -7.85
N ASP A 115 8.52 23.63 -8.51
CA ASP A 115 8.06 25.00 -8.38
C ASP A 115 7.41 25.21 -7.01
N SER A 116 8.15 25.82 -6.08
CA SER A 116 7.69 26.10 -4.71
C SER A 116 6.62 27.18 -4.63
N THR A 117 6.36 27.91 -5.72
CA THR A 117 5.27 28.90 -5.78
C THR A 117 3.91 28.23 -5.97
N LYS A 118 3.88 26.96 -6.38
CA LYS A 118 2.67 26.16 -6.53
C LYS A 118 2.29 25.51 -5.20
N SER A 119 1.36 26.13 -4.49
CA SER A 119 0.70 25.54 -3.33
C SER A 119 -0.64 24.90 -3.71
N PRO A 120 -1.13 23.90 -2.95
CA PRO A 120 -2.45 23.35 -3.18
C PRO A 120 -3.52 24.38 -2.82
N ASP A 121 -4.50 24.56 -3.72
CA ASP A 121 -5.71 25.31 -3.40
C ASP A 121 -6.71 24.45 -2.60
N LEU A 122 -7.80 25.08 -2.14
CA LEU A 122 -8.87 24.41 -1.39
C LEU A 122 -9.49 23.22 -2.15
N THR A 123 -9.54 23.29 -3.47
CA THR A 123 -10.09 22.23 -4.32
C THR A 123 -9.17 21.01 -4.32
N ILE A 124 -7.86 21.23 -4.42
CA ILE A 124 -6.84 20.19 -4.33
C ILE A 124 -6.86 19.55 -2.95
N MET A 125 -6.90 20.35 -1.87
CA MET A 125 -6.96 19.83 -0.50
C MET A 125 -8.17 18.91 -0.31
N ARG A 126 -9.37 19.35 -0.69
CA ARG A 126 -10.57 18.51 -0.65
C ARG A 126 -10.45 17.25 -1.49
N SER A 127 -9.91 17.38 -2.69
CA SER A 127 -9.69 16.24 -3.58
C SER A 127 -8.75 15.19 -2.97
N ILE A 128 -7.74 15.63 -2.21
CA ILE A 128 -6.82 14.73 -1.47
C ILE A 128 -7.56 14.01 -0.35
N LEU A 129 -8.33 14.72 0.46
CA LEU A 129 -9.14 14.14 1.54
C LEU A 129 -10.15 13.12 0.99
N ALA A 130 -10.85 13.46 -0.09
CA ALA A 130 -11.76 12.55 -0.79
C ALA A 130 -11.05 11.30 -1.33
N THR A 131 -9.84 11.49 -1.90
CA THR A 131 -9.02 10.38 -2.38
C THR A 131 -8.65 9.47 -1.21
N ALA A 132 -8.19 10.04 -0.09
CA ALA A 132 -7.82 9.28 1.08
C ALA A 132 -8.97 8.43 1.63
N SER A 133 -10.18 8.99 1.69
CA SER A 133 -11.39 8.25 2.10
C SER A 133 -11.73 7.10 1.14
N CYS A 134 -11.57 7.33 -0.17
CA CYS A 134 -11.75 6.28 -1.17
C CYS A 134 -10.72 5.16 -0.98
N LEU A 135 -9.43 5.51 -0.83
CA LEU A 135 -8.35 4.54 -0.65
C LEU A 135 -8.48 3.76 0.67
N HIS A 136 -8.89 4.41 1.75
CA HIS A 136 -9.17 3.73 3.02
C HIS A 136 -10.28 2.70 2.85
N SER A 137 -11.38 3.07 2.18
CA SER A 137 -12.48 2.16 1.90
C SER A 137 -12.04 0.96 1.03
N LEU A 138 -11.32 1.24 -0.06
CA LEU A 138 -10.75 0.18 -0.91
C LEU A 138 -9.79 -0.72 -0.14
N SER A 139 -9.03 -0.17 0.81
CA SER A 139 -8.12 -0.94 1.65
C SER A 139 -8.86 -1.94 2.52
N ARG A 140 -9.95 -1.52 3.16
CA ARG A 140 -10.78 -2.39 4.00
C ARG A 140 -11.44 -3.49 3.18
N LEU A 141 -12.02 -3.17 2.03
CA LEU A 141 -12.61 -4.17 1.13
C LEU A 141 -11.57 -5.16 0.58
N CYS A 142 -10.38 -4.67 0.21
CA CYS A 142 -9.27 -5.50 -0.24
C CYS A 142 -8.81 -6.48 0.84
N ILE A 143 -8.69 -6.00 2.09
CA ILE A 143 -8.37 -6.85 3.25
C ILE A 143 -9.43 -7.93 3.43
N SER A 144 -10.72 -7.57 3.42
CA SER A 144 -11.82 -8.54 3.53
C SER A 144 -11.77 -9.60 2.43
N HIS A 145 -11.51 -9.19 1.19
CA HIS A 145 -11.32 -10.12 0.06
C HIS A 145 -10.21 -11.15 0.32
N TYR A 146 -9.09 -10.74 0.91
CA TYR A 146 -8.00 -11.66 1.24
C TYR A 146 -8.24 -12.46 2.52
N GLN A 147 -9.07 -11.97 3.45
CA GLN A 147 -9.58 -12.78 4.56
C GLN A 147 -10.46 -13.92 4.05
N ASP A 148 -11.36 -13.64 3.11
CA ASP A 148 -12.17 -14.66 2.43
C ASP A 148 -11.29 -15.68 1.69
N SER A 149 -10.23 -15.20 1.04
CA SER A 149 -9.25 -16.07 0.36
C SER A 149 -8.53 -17.02 1.34
N LEU A 150 -8.23 -16.57 2.57
CA LEU A 150 -7.70 -17.45 3.62
C LEU A 150 -8.72 -18.48 4.10
N VAL A 151 -9.99 -18.09 4.24
CA VAL A 151 -11.09 -19.00 4.60
C VAL A 151 -11.28 -20.08 3.53
N ALA A 152 -11.22 -19.71 2.25
CA ALA A 152 -11.25 -20.65 1.13
C ALA A 152 -10.07 -21.63 1.19
N THR A 153 -8.85 -21.12 1.43
CA THR A 153 -7.64 -21.94 1.56
C THR A 153 -7.73 -22.96 2.71
N LYS A 154 -8.32 -22.58 3.85
CA LYS A 154 -8.62 -23.52 4.94
C LYS A 154 -9.64 -24.57 4.53
N THR A 155 -10.70 -24.17 3.85
CA THR A 155 -11.77 -25.07 3.39
C THR A 155 -11.24 -26.13 2.42
N GLU A 156 -10.26 -25.78 1.60
CA GLU A 156 -9.53 -26.70 0.72
C GLU A 156 -8.54 -27.63 1.45
N GLY A 157 -8.39 -27.48 2.77
CA GLY A 157 -7.46 -28.29 3.56
C GLY A 157 -5.99 -27.91 3.41
N ARG A 158 -5.68 -26.77 2.77
CA ARG A 158 -4.31 -26.28 2.57
C ARG A 158 -3.73 -25.54 3.77
N LEU A 159 -4.56 -25.21 4.76
CA LEU A 159 -4.20 -24.46 5.96
C LEU A 159 -4.79 -25.12 7.21
N ASP A 160 -3.91 -25.59 8.11
CA ASP A 160 -4.29 -26.34 9.31
C ASP A 160 -4.39 -25.43 10.53
N VAL A 161 -5.48 -24.66 10.62
CA VAL A 161 -5.74 -23.73 11.73
C VAL A 161 -7.10 -24.04 12.38
N PRO A 162 -7.17 -24.28 13.71
CA PRO A 162 -8.40 -24.66 14.39
C PRO A 162 -9.53 -23.65 14.18
N ASP A 163 -9.23 -22.35 14.30
CA ASP A 163 -10.22 -21.28 14.23
C ASP A 163 -9.66 -20.02 13.53
N LEU A 164 -10.31 -19.61 12.43
CA LEU A 164 -9.98 -18.38 11.71
C LEU A 164 -10.74 -17.16 12.26
N SER A 165 -11.83 -17.35 13.01
CA SER A 165 -12.60 -16.23 13.58
C SER A 165 -11.76 -15.44 14.61
N ALA A 166 -10.88 -16.13 15.36
CA ALA A 166 -9.88 -15.49 16.20
C ALA A 166 -8.84 -14.63 15.43
N THR A 167 -8.69 -14.85 14.12
CA THR A 167 -7.80 -14.06 13.25
C THR A 167 -8.50 -12.88 12.56
N ASP A 168 -9.81 -12.70 12.74
CA ASP A 168 -10.59 -11.75 11.92
C ASP A 168 -10.31 -10.26 12.21
N LYS A 169 -9.75 -9.97 13.38
CA LYS A 169 -9.47 -8.59 13.79
C LYS A 169 -8.25 -8.02 13.07
N LEU A 170 -8.48 -7.02 12.23
CA LEU A 170 -7.46 -6.26 11.50
C LEU A 170 -6.47 -5.54 12.43
N SER A 171 -5.18 -5.69 12.19
CA SER A 171 -4.16 -4.88 12.87
C SER A 171 -3.85 -3.57 12.16
N TRP A 172 -3.30 -2.61 12.91
CA TRP A 172 -2.82 -1.34 12.37
C TRP A 172 -1.79 -1.58 11.25
N CYS A 173 -0.87 -2.52 11.43
CA CYS A 173 0.17 -2.81 10.43
C CYS A 173 -0.43 -3.30 9.11
N GLU A 174 -1.40 -4.22 9.17
CA GLU A 174 -2.07 -4.78 7.99
C GLU A 174 -2.84 -3.70 7.23
N GLU A 175 -3.56 -2.85 7.96
CA GLU A 175 -4.29 -1.73 7.39
C GLU A 175 -3.36 -0.72 6.72
N GLN A 176 -2.30 -0.29 7.40
CA GLN A 176 -1.37 0.70 6.89
C GLN A 176 -0.57 0.20 5.69
N ARG A 177 -0.22 -1.10 5.63
CA ARG A 177 0.37 -1.71 4.43
C ARG A 177 -0.57 -1.59 3.24
N MET A 178 -1.86 -1.88 3.44
CA MET A 178 -2.81 -1.80 2.33
C MET A 178 -3.08 -0.35 1.90
N ILE A 179 -3.29 0.56 2.85
CA ILE A 179 -3.45 2.00 2.56
C ILE A 179 -2.25 2.51 1.77
N ARG A 180 -1.03 2.15 2.19
CA ARG A 180 0.19 2.51 1.46
C ARG A 180 0.26 1.89 0.07
N ALA A 181 -0.14 0.64 -0.10
CA ALA A 181 -0.23 -0.02 -1.41
C ALA A 181 -1.13 0.76 -2.38
N PHE A 182 -2.31 1.17 -1.90
CA PHE A 182 -3.24 1.96 -2.69
C PHE A 182 -2.72 3.37 -3.01
N TRP A 183 -2.03 4.03 -2.08
CA TRP A 183 -1.35 5.30 -2.35
C TRP A 183 -0.23 5.17 -3.40
N ARG A 184 0.51 4.06 -3.36
CA ARG A 184 1.54 3.71 -4.36
C ARG A 184 0.94 3.48 -5.75
N VAL A 185 -0.20 2.81 -5.84
CA VAL A 185 -0.94 2.73 -7.10
C VAL A 185 -1.41 4.12 -7.52
N GLN A 186 -1.98 4.91 -6.60
CA GLN A 186 -2.49 6.25 -6.89
C GLN A 186 -1.42 7.19 -7.44
N VAL A 187 -0.18 7.18 -6.92
CA VAL A 187 0.87 8.07 -7.44
C VAL A 187 1.24 7.75 -8.89
N VAL A 188 1.20 6.48 -9.31
CA VAL A 188 1.42 6.09 -10.71
C VAL A 188 0.27 6.59 -11.60
N LEU A 189 -0.97 6.47 -11.13
CA LEU A 189 -2.14 7.02 -11.83
C LEU A 189 -2.06 8.55 -11.97
N GLU A 190 -1.63 9.25 -10.93
CA GLU A 190 -1.47 10.71 -10.94
C GLU A 190 -0.36 11.15 -11.89
N MET A 191 0.76 10.43 -11.97
CA MET A 191 1.81 10.70 -12.97
C MET A 191 1.28 10.52 -14.39
N ASN A 192 0.51 9.46 -14.63
CA ASN A 192 -0.11 9.21 -15.93
C ASN A 192 -1.11 10.32 -16.30
N LEU A 193 -1.93 10.76 -15.34
CA LEU A 193 -2.90 11.83 -15.52
C LEU A 193 -2.21 13.19 -15.76
N ALA A 194 -1.19 13.52 -14.98
CA ALA A 194 -0.42 14.74 -15.12
C ALA A 194 0.29 14.81 -16.49
N ALA A 195 0.82 13.69 -16.96
CA ALA A 195 1.41 13.61 -18.30
C ALA A 195 0.37 13.84 -19.41
N ARG A 196 -0.84 13.28 -19.29
CA ARG A 196 -1.95 13.53 -20.23
C ARG A 196 -2.43 14.99 -20.22
N ARG A 197 -2.33 15.66 -19.07
CA ARG A 197 -2.72 17.07 -18.89
C ARG A 197 -1.61 18.07 -19.22
N SER A 198 -0.46 17.61 -19.72
CA SER A 198 0.72 18.45 -19.96
C SER A 198 1.21 19.18 -18.69
N GLN A 199 0.96 18.59 -17.52
CA GLN A 199 1.47 19.04 -16.21
C GLN A 199 2.82 18.38 -15.86
N LEU A 200 3.40 17.66 -16.81
CA LEU A 200 4.77 17.14 -16.78
C LEU A 200 5.41 17.43 -18.14
N LEU A 201 6.73 17.62 -18.15
CA LEU A 201 7.46 17.84 -19.40
C LEU A 201 7.49 16.53 -20.20
N GLY A 202 6.94 16.57 -21.43
CA GLY A 202 6.98 15.44 -22.35
C GLY A 202 8.42 15.07 -22.69
N THR A 203 8.70 13.77 -22.84
CA THR A 203 9.99 13.30 -23.34
C THR A 203 10.12 13.78 -24.79
N LYS A 204 11.00 14.74 -25.06
CA LYS A 204 11.33 15.15 -26.42
C LYS A 204 12.12 14.02 -27.10
N GLY A 205 11.41 13.02 -27.61
CA GLY A 205 11.93 12.10 -28.61
C GLY A 205 11.74 12.72 -29.98
N GLU A 206 12.81 12.79 -30.76
CA GLU A 206 12.78 13.31 -32.13
C GLU A 206 11.69 12.63 -32.96
N GLY A 207 10.80 13.42 -33.54
CA GLY A 207 10.08 13.08 -34.77
C GLY A 207 9.30 11.76 -34.78
N LYS A 208 8.39 11.55 -33.82
CA LYS A 208 7.16 10.76 -34.02
C LYS A 208 6.23 11.03 -32.84
N ASP A 209 4.92 11.10 -33.10
CA ASP A 209 3.87 11.21 -32.08
C ASP A 209 4.01 10.06 -31.07
N LEU A 210 4.81 10.26 -30.02
CA LEU A 210 4.76 9.41 -28.84
C LEU A 210 3.43 9.72 -28.17
N LYS A 211 2.40 8.92 -28.51
CA LYS A 211 1.31 8.63 -27.57
C LYS A 211 1.97 8.48 -26.21
N THR A 212 1.65 9.37 -25.27
CA THR A 212 2.25 9.42 -23.94
C THR A 212 2.23 8.02 -23.34
N GLU A 213 3.34 7.28 -23.44
CA GLU A 213 3.43 5.85 -23.12
C GLU A 213 2.96 5.69 -21.68
N VAL A 214 1.83 5.04 -21.38
CA VAL A 214 1.28 5.03 -20.01
C VAL A 214 2.24 4.24 -19.10
N LEU A 215 2.58 4.76 -17.91
CA LEU A 215 3.33 3.96 -16.92
C LEU A 215 2.45 2.79 -16.53
N ASP A 216 2.89 1.59 -16.84
CA ASP A 216 2.30 0.38 -16.31
C ASP A 216 2.76 0.14 -14.87
N ILE A 217 1.81 -0.04 -13.96
CA ILE A 217 2.08 -0.19 -12.52
C ILE A 217 2.98 -1.39 -12.26
N LYS A 218 2.74 -2.50 -12.97
CA LYS A 218 3.54 -3.72 -12.79
C LYS A 218 4.99 -3.45 -13.18
N SER A 219 5.25 -2.98 -14.39
CA SER A 219 6.62 -2.68 -14.84
C SER A 219 7.33 -1.61 -14.00
N PHE A 220 6.59 -0.63 -13.45
CA PHE A 220 7.13 0.39 -12.56
C PHE A 220 7.69 -0.21 -11.26
N TYR A 221 7.01 -1.20 -10.66
CA TYR A 221 7.45 -1.85 -9.43
C TYR A 221 8.28 -3.14 -9.64
N ASP A 222 8.24 -3.75 -10.84
CA ASP A 222 8.99 -4.98 -11.21
C ASP A 222 10.43 -4.68 -11.66
N SER A 223 10.92 -3.45 -11.46
CA SER A 223 12.21 -3.01 -12.00
C SER A 223 13.38 -3.87 -11.50
N THR A 224 14.05 -4.55 -12.43
CA THR A 224 15.21 -5.43 -12.20
C THR A 224 16.45 -4.69 -11.69
N SER A 225 16.45 -3.36 -11.66
CA SER A 225 17.60 -2.53 -11.27
C SER A 225 17.65 -2.19 -9.78
N THR A 226 16.63 -2.54 -9.01
CA THR A 226 16.36 -1.88 -7.73
C THR A 226 15.63 -2.82 -6.75
N ASN A 227 15.87 -2.68 -5.44
CA ASN A 227 15.35 -3.58 -4.37
C ASN A 227 13.81 -3.47 -4.13
N PHE A 228 13.02 -3.23 -5.18
CA PHE A 228 11.57 -3.00 -5.12
C PHE A 228 10.74 -4.19 -4.73
N LYS A 229 11.28 -5.41 -4.72
CA LYS A 229 10.48 -6.62 -4.50
C LYS A 229 9.60 -6.55 -3.25
N ALA A 230 10.06 -5.85 -2.21
CA ALA A 230 9.27 -5.57 -1.01
C ALA A 230 8.00 -4.76 -1.30
N ALA A 231 8.12 -3.65 -2.03
CA ALA A 231 6.97 -2.83 -2.44
C ALA A 231 6.14 -3.51 -3.53
N TYR A 232 6.77 -4.26 -4.44
CA TYR A 232 6.11 -4.95 -5.54
C TYR A 232 4.98 -5.86 -5.07
N HIS A 233 5.26 -6.79 -4.13
CA HIS A 233 4.22 -7.72 -3.70
C HIS A 233 3.09 -7.02 -2.92
N GLU A 234 3.41 -5.97 -2.16
CA GLU A 234 2.40 -5.14 -1.48
C GLU A 234 1.50 -4.42 -2.51
N VAL A 235 2.08 -3.76 -3.51
CA VAL A 235 1.36 -3.05 -4.58
C VAL A 235 0.55 -4.02 -5.45
N MET A 236 1.16 -5.13 -5.86
CA MET A 236 0.48 -6.10 -6.71
C MET A 236 -0.68 -6.79 -5.97
N THR A 237 -0.69 -6.82 -4.64
CA THR A 237 -1.85 -7.28 -3.86
C THR A 237 -3.04 -6.34 -4.07
N ALA A 238 -2.82 -5.02 -4.01
CA ALA A 238 -3.88 -4.05 -4.32
C ALA A 238 -4.33 -4.13 -5.79
N VAL A 239 -3.38 -4.31 -6.73
CA VAL A 239 -3.69 -4.43 -8.17
C VAL A 239 -4.48 -5.71 -8.47
N ASP A 240 -4.08 -6.85 -7.92
CA ASP A 240 -4.77 -8.13 -8.11
C ASP A 240 -6.23 -8.04 -7.62
N TYR A 241 -6.46 -7.39 -6.47
CA TYR A 241 -7.81 -7.08 -5.98
C TYR A 241 -8.60 -6.17 -6.95
N LEU A 242 -8.03 -5.05 -7.40
CA LEU A 242 -8.70 -4.15 -8.34
C LEU A 242 -9.05 -4.83 -9.68
N GLN A 243 -8.21 -5.75 -10.14
CA GLN A 243 -8.47 -6.57 -11.32
C GLN A 243 -9.65 -7.53 -11.08
N SER A 244 -9.74 -8.13 -9.89
CA SER A 244 -10.85 -9.02 -9.52
C SER A 244 -12.21 -8.32 -9.57
N LEU A 245 -12.28 -7.06 -9.14
CA LEU A 245 -13.49 -6.22 -9.23
C LEU A 245 -13.90 -5.99 -10.70
N SER A 246 -12.92 -5.77 -11.57
CA SER A 246 -13.14 -5.52 -13.00
C SER A 246 -13.65 -6.77 -13.71
N THR A 247 -13.14 -7.96 -13.37
CA THR A 247 -13.60 -9.23 -13.94
C THR A 247 -15.01 -9.62 -13.50
N SER A 248 -15.48 -9.14 -12.35
CA SER A 248 -16.84 -9.36 -11.88
C SER A 248 -17.88 -8.52 -12.63
N LYS A 249 -17.47 -7.45 -13.33
CA LYS A 249 -18.36 -6.57 -14.09
C LYS A 249 -18.28 -6.91 -15.58
N THR A 250 -19.33 -7.50 -16.12
CA THR A 250 -19.42 -8.00 -17.50
C THR A 250 -19.27 -6.95 -18.61
N ASN A 251 -19.11 -5.65 -18.30
CA ASN A 251 -18.82 -4.60 -19.28
C ASN A 251 -18.22 -3.37 -18.60
N SER A 252 -16.90 -3.21 -18.64
CA SER A 252 -16.19 -1.92 -18.78
C SER A 252 -14.70 -2.16 -18.48
N VAL A 253 -13.88 -2.25 -19.53
CA VAL A 253 -12.42 -2.07 -19.41
C VAL A 253 -12.17 -0.58 -19.21
N THR A 254 -12.62 -0.01 -18.10
CA THR A 254 -12.01 1.21 -17.56
C THR A 254 -10.70 0.75 -16.95
N ALA A 255 -9.71 0.55 -17.81
CA ALA A 255 -8.34 0.32 -17.41
C ALA A 255 -7.98 1.35 -16.32
N LEU A 256 -7.26 0.92 -15.29
CA LEU A 256 -6.70 1.75 -14.21
C LEU A 256 -5.73 2.77 -14.81
N VAL A 257 -6.27 3.74 -15.55
CA VAL A 257 -5.51 4.67 -16.38
C VAL A 257 -5.53 6.04 -15.72
N ASP A 258 -6.69 6.47 -15.21
CA ASP A 258 -6.88 7.83 -14.70
C ASP A 258 -7.14 7.91 -13.20
N ARG A 259 -7.99 7.04 -12.64
CA ARG A 259 -8.42 7.12 -11.23
C ARG A 259 -8.75 5.74 -10.66
N MET A 260 -8.64 5.64 -9.34
CA MET A 260 -9.17 4.50 -8.60
C MET A 260 -10.69 4.37 -8.78
N PRO A 261 -11.22 3.15 -8.86
CA PRO A 261 -12.65 2.94 -8.88
C PRO A 261 -13.27 3.36 -7.53
N PRO A 262 -14.52 3.83 -7.52
CA PRO A 262 -15.24 4.02 -6.25
C PRO A 262 -15.45 2.66 -5.55
N PRO A 263 -15.51 2.62 -4.21
CA PRO A 263 -15.84 1.41 -3.48
C PRO A 263 -17.23 0.90 -3.87
N GLU A 264 -17.36 -0.41 -4.10
CA GLU A 264 -18.59 -1.02 -4.63
C GLU A 264 -19.69 -1.19 -3.58
N SER A 265 -19.31 -1.21 -2.31
CA SER A 265 -20.22 -1.38 -1.19
C SER A 265 -19.90 -0.38 -0.08
N PRO A 266 -20.91 0.20 0.57
CA PRO A 266 -20.70 0.97 1.79
C PRO A 266 -20.09 0.07 2.86
N ILE A 267 -19.08 0.58 3.55
CA ILE A 267 -18.41 -0.15 4.64
C ILE A 267 -19.06 0.32 5.93
N GLU A 268 -19.56 -0.63 6.73
CA GLU A 268 -20.23 -0.33 8.00
C GLU A 268 -19.28 0.26 9.05
N ASP A 269 -18.01 -0.16 9.05
CA ASP A 269 -16.95 0.36 9.93
C ASP A 269 -15.72 0.84 9.14
N ILE A 270 -15.61 2.15 9.04
CA ILE A 270 -14.50 2.89 8.43
C ILE A 270 -13.51 3.43 9.48
N SER A 271 -13.61 2.99 10.75
CA SER A 271 -12.70 3.45 11.79
C SER A 271 -11.30 2.87 11.56
N PRO A 272 -10.22 3.67 11.61
CA PRO A 272 -8.88 3.15 11.47
C PRO A 272 -8.52 2.19 12.62
N SER A 273 -7.82 1.11 12.30
CA SER A 273 -7.40 0.13 13.29
C SER A 273 -6.27 0.69 14.15
N ALA A 274 -6.50 0.83 15.46
CA ALA A 274 -5.45 1.15 16.43
C ALA A 274 -4.76 -0.12 16.99
N ARG A 275 -5.18 -1.32 16.56
CA ARG A 275 -4.73 -2.57 17.18
C ARG A 275 -3.25 -2.83 16.88
N GLY A 276 -2.44 -2.93 17.94
CA GLY A 276 -1.00 -3.15 17.81
C GLY A 276 -0.26 -1.94 17.24
N MET A 277 -0.89 -0.76 17.19
CA MET A 277 -0.25 0.47 16.73
C MET A 277 0.93 0.83 17.65
N PRO A 278 2.15 0.99 17.11
CA PRO A 278 3.28 1.46 17.91
C PRO A 278 3.06 2.87 18.46
N ALA A 279 3.55 3.12 19.68
CA ALA A 279 3.30 4.37 20.41
C ALA A 279 3.98 5.58 19.77
N THR A 280 5.22 5.42 19.27
CA THR A 280 6.01 6.54 18.72
C THR A 280 6.05 6.54 17.19
N PRO A 281 6.15 7.71 16.54
CA PRO A 281 6.27 7.81 15.09
C PRO A 281 7.42 6.99 14.50
N ASP A 282 8.58 6.95 15.16
CA ASP A 282 9.73 6.17 14.71
C ASP A 282 9.47 4.66 14.76
N SER A 283 8.75 4.19 15.78
CA SER A 283 8.36 2.79 15.89
C SER A 283 7.33 2.42 14.82
N ARG A 284 6.36 3.31 14.53
CA ARG A 284 5.38 3.15 13.45
C ARG A 284 6.07 3.06 12.09
N ARG A 285 7.03 3.95 11.84
CA ARG A 285 7.88 3.92 10.64
C ARG A 285 8.59 2.57 10.55
N SER A 286 9.28 2.17 11.61
CA SER A 286 10.09 0.95 11.67
C SER A 286 9.27 -0.33 11.44
N ALA A 287 8.05 -0.40 11.97
CA ALA A 287 7.12 -1.51 11.79
C ALA A 287 6.73 -1.75 10.31
N LEU A 288 6.84 -0.71 9.47
CA LEU A 288 6.41 -0.73 8.09
C LEU A 288 7.53 -0.54 7.07
N VAL A 289 8.78 -0.26 7.51
CA VAL A 289 9.96 -0.18 6.62
C VAL A 289 10.16 -1.50 5.88
N LEU A 290 10.03 -2.61 6.60
CA LEU A 290 10.31 -3.93 6.07
C LEU A 290 9.05 -4.52 5.42
N PRO A 291 9.19 -5.37 4.38
CA PRO A 291 8.05 -6.09 3.82
C PRO A 291 7.35 -6.96 4.87
N ALA A 292 6.17 -7.48 4.53
CA ALA A 292 5.52 -8.47 5.38
C ALA A 292 6.46 -9.67 5.59
N ASP A 293 6.47 -10.20 6.81
CA ASP A 293 7.42 -11.25 7.22
C ASP A 293 7.34 -12.49 6.33
N SER A 294 6.14 -12.81 5.84
CA SER A 294 5.86 -13.87 4.87
C SER A 294 6.78 -13.82 3.63
N LEU A 295 7.08 -12.62 3.13
CA LEU A 295 7.90 -12.44 1.94
C LEU A 295 9.33 -12.92 2.19
N TRP A 296 9.87 -12.57 3.37
CA TRP A 296 11.20 -13.02 3.78
C TRP A 296 11.22 -14.52 4.16
N ILE A 297 10.16 -15.03 4.79
CA ILE A 297 10.03 -16.45 5.13
C ILE A 297 10.02 -17.31 3.86
N VAL A 298 9.19 -16.93 2.87
CA VAL A 298 9.07 -17.66 1.59
C VAL A 298 10.36 -17.56 0.79
N ASP A 299 11.01 -16.39 0.73
CA ASP A 299 12.35 -16.25 0.11
C ASP A 299 13.35 -17.20 0.75
N SER A 300 13.44 -17.18 2.08
CA SER A 300 14.39 -17.99 2.85
C SER A 300 14.17 -19.49 2.61
N MET A 301 12.92 -19.95 2.63
CA MET A 301 12.55 -21.34 2.34
C MET A 301 12.71 -21.72 0.85
N GLY A 302 12.69 -20.73 -0.05
CA GLY A 302 12.94 -20.88 -1.48
C GLY A 302 14.41 -20.96 -1.88
N ARG A 303 15.36 -20.68 -0.96
CA ARG A 303 16.80 -20.71 -1.29
C ARG A 303 17.34 -22.11 -1.58
N ASN A 304 16.71 -23.16 -1.04
CA ASN A 304 17.07 -24.54 -1.37
C ASN A 304 16.73 -24.83 -2.84
N ALA A 305 17.68 -25.37 -3.60
CA ALA A 305 17.53 -25.66 -5.02
C ALA A 305 16.35 -26.59 -5.34
N HIS A 306 16.02 -27.51 -4.44
CA HIS A 306 14.90 -28.46 -4.62
C HIS A 306 13.60 -27.99 -3.95
N SER A 307 13.56 -26.77 -3.42
CA SER A 307 12.34 -26.23 -2.83
C SER A 307 11.32 -25.90 -3.93
N PRO A 308 10.10 -26.44 -3.91
CA PRO A 308 9.06 -26.06 -4.86
C PRO A 308 8.71 -24.57 -4.76
N MET A 309 8.91 -23.98 -3.57
CA MET A 309 8.67 -22.55 -3.31
C MET A 309 9.56 -21.64 -4.18
N LYS A 310 10.77 -22.09 -4.49
CA LYS A 310 11.71 -21.40 -5.39
C LYS A 310 11.11 -21.15 -6.77
N TYR A 311 10.42 -22.16 -7.30
CA TYR A 311 9.89 -22.17 -8.66
C TYR A 311 8.45 -21.66 -8.73
N ALA A 312 7.67 -21.87 -7.66
CA ALA A 312 6.35 -21.29 -7.49
C ALA A 312 6.42 -19.75 -7.41
N GLY A 313 7.47 -19.21 -6.77
CA GLY A 313 7.60 -17.78 -6.49
C GLY A 313 6.59 -17.32 -5.42
N PHE A 314 6.46 -16.01 -5.24
CA PHE A 314 5.58 -15.46 -4.19
C PHE A 314 4.11 -15.28 -4.63
N GLU A 315 3.81 -15.36 -5.93
CA GLU A 315 2.46 -15.10 -6.46
C GLU A 315 1.36 -15.97 -5.81
N PRO A 316 1.53 -17.29 -5.62
CA PRO A 316 0.50 -18.11 -4.96
C PRO A 316 0.19 -17.59 -3.55
N TYR A 317 1.21 -17.23 -2.78
CA TYR A 317 1.05 -16.69 -1.44
C TYR A 317 0.40 -15.29 -1.46
N ARG A 318 0.74 -14.46 -2.45
CA ARG A 318 0.09 -13.15 -2.61
C ARG A 318 -1.42 -13.25 -2.82
N LYS A 319 -1.90 -14.27 -3.54
CA LYS A 319 -3.34 -14.53 -3.72
C LYS A 319 -4.08 -14.83 -2.42
N MET A 320 -3.36 -15.19 -1.36
CA MET A 320 -3.90 -15.40 -0.02
C MET A 320 -3.65 -14.21 0.92
N GLY A 321 -3.23 -13.05 0.39
CA GLY A 321 -2.95 -11.83 1.15
C GLY A 321 -1.63 -11.84 1.91
N PHE A 322 -0.75 -12.83 1.71
CA PHE A 322 0.46 -12.93 2.53
C PHE A 322 1.36 -11.70 2.44
N ALA A 323 1.29 -10.88 1.39
CA ALA A 323 2.06 -9.64 1.27
C ALA A 323 1.70 -8.53 2.29
N ILE A 324 0.56 -8.66 2.99
CA ILE A 324 0.05 -7.63 3.90
C ILE A 324 -0.14 -8.11 5.34
N TRP A 325 -0.19 -9.42 5.57
CA TRP A 325 -0.39 -10.02 6.90
C TRP A 325 0.77 -9.76 7.85
N ASP A 326 0.43 -9.39 9.09
CA ASP A 326 1.40 -9.14 10.13
C ASP A 326 1.93 -10.44 10.77
N ARG A 327 3.02 -10.31 11.54
CA ARG A 327 3.67 -11.44 12.19
C ARG A 327 2.76 -12.14 13.19
N ASP A 328 1.92 -11.39 13.90
CA ASP A 328 0.97 -11.93 14.86
C ASP A 328 -0.08 -12.82 14.19
N ARG A 329 -0.60 -12.42 13.01
CA ARG A 329 -1.48 -13.26 12.19
C ARG A 329 -0.74 -14.50 11.72
N LEU A 330 0.46 -14.36 11.16
CA LEU A 330 1.24 -15.52 10.70
C LEU A 330 1.49 -16.54 11.83
N ALA A 331 1.75 -16.06 13.05
CA ALA A 331 1.93 -16.91 14.22
C ALA A 331 0.64 -17.65 14.60
N ARG A 332 -0.50 -16.95 14.61
CA ARG A 332 -1.83 -17.58 14.82
C ARG A 332 -2.18 -18.60 13.74
N LEU A 333 -1.70 -18.37 12.51
CA LEU A 333 -1.86 -19.30 11.40
C LEU A 333 -0.91 -20.51 11.45
N GLY A 334 0.00 -20.58 12.43
CA GLY A 334 1.00 -21.65 12.51
C GLY A 334 2.04 -21.60 11.39
N LEU A 335 2.28 -20.40 10.83
CA LEU A 335 3.20 -20.16 9.71
C LEU A 335 4.48 -19.43 10.13
N ALA A 336 4.56 -19.01 11.39
CA ALA A 336 5.66 -18.22 11.90
C ALA A 336 5.75 -18.32 13.43
N SER A 337 6.93 -18.04 14.00
CA SER A 337 7.05 -17.87 15.46
C SER A 337 6.37 -16.57 15.91
N PRO A 338 5.83 -16.50 17.14
CA PRO A 338 5.28 -15.25 17.69
C PRO A 338 6.29 -14.10 17.69
N PRO A 339 5.85 -12.84 17.69
CA PRO A 339 6.76 -11.70 17.82
C PRO A 339 7.67 -11.82 19.05
N GLY A 340 8.86 -11.23 18.98
CA GLY A 340 9.89 -11.34 20.02
C GLY A 340 10.82 -12.55 19.85
N HIS A 341 10.47 -13.52 19.00
CA HIS A 341 11.40 -14.54 18.53
C HIS A 341 12.10 -14.04 17.26
N GLY A 342 13.41 -14.29 17.12
CA GLY A 342 14.16 -13.86 15.94
C GLY A 342 13.55 -14.42 14.65
N ARG A 343 13.56 -13.62 13.56
CA ARG A 343 12.91 -13.97 12.28
C ARG A 343 13.32 -15.33 11.72
N VAL A 344 14.57 -15.73 11.94
CA VAL A 344 15.21 -16.95 11.44
C VAL A 344 15.00 -18.17 12.35
N THR A 345 14.50 -17.98 13.57
CA THR A 345 14.39 -19.07 14.54
C THR A 345 13.29 -20.05 14.13
N GLY A 346 13.66 -21.32 13.94
CA GLY A 346 12.71 -22.40 13.67
C GLY A 346 12.05 -22.39 12.28
N LEU A 347 12.59 -21.69 11.28
CA LEU A 347 11.99 -21.69 9.93
C LEU A 347 11.72 -23.11 9.38
N GLY A 348 12.62 -24.06 9.64
CA GLY A 348 12.46 -25.45 9.21
C GLY A 348 11.18 -26.12 9.72
N SER A 349 10.68 -25.77 10.91
CA SER A 349 9.45 -26.35 11.45
C SER A 349 8.19 -25.86 10.74
N TYR A 350 8.24 -24.69 10.09
CA TYR A 350 7.12 -24.13 9.34
C TYR A 350 7.13 -24.52 7.85
N PHE A 351 8.24 -25.09 7.35
CA PHE A 351 8.39 -25.42 5.93
C PHE A 351 7.25 -26.30 5.38
N PRO A 352 6.82 -27.39 6.06
CA PRO A 352 5.70 -28.20 5.56
C PRO A 352 4.41 -27.40 5.44
N SER A 353 4.12 -26.52 6.40
CA SER A 353 2.93 -25.65 6.40
C SER A 353 2.94 -24.69 5.22
N TRP A 354 4.09 -24.07 4.91
CA TRP A 354 4.21 -23.18 3.76
C TRP A 354 4.11 -23.91 2.43
N VAL A 355 4.70 -25.11 2.30
CA VAL A 355 4.55 -25.92 1.08
C VAL A 355 3.11 -26.36 0.88
N LYS A 356 2.39 -26.70 1.95
CA LYS A 356 0.97 -27.11 1.90
C LYS A 356 0.05 -26.04 1.32
N LEU A 357 0.43 -24.77 1.45
CA LEU A 357 -0.31 -23.65 0.85
C LEU A 357 -0.25 -23.64 -0.67
N LEU A 358 0.72 -24.31 -1.31
CA LEU A 358 0.76 -24.43 -2.77
C LEU A 358 -0.32 -25.42 -3.24
N GLY A 359 -1.26 -24.93 -4.06
CA GLY A 359 -2.27 -25.80 -4.65
C GLY A 359 -1.67 -26.78 -5.66
N SER A 360 -2.45 -27.78 -6.08
CA SER A 360 -2.01 -28.77 -7.08
C SER A 360 -1.53 -28.11 -8.38
N GLN A 361 -2.20 -27.04 -8.82
CA GLN A 361 -1.81 -26.28 -10.00
C GLN A 361 -0.48 -25.52 -9.79
N ASP A 362 -0.28 -24.91 -8.61
CA ASP A 362 0.95 -24.18 -8.30
C ASP A 362 2.14 -25.13 -8.21
N MET A 363 1.94 -26.30 -7.59
CA MET A 363 2.92 -27.38 -7.53
C MET A 363 3.29 -27.88 -8.92
N ALA A 364 2.30 -28.17 -9.78
CA ALA A 364 2.57 -28.61 -11.15
C ALA A 364 3.35 -27.56 -11.97
N ARG A 365 3.04 -26.27 -11.80
CA ARG A 365 3.79 -25.18 -12.44
C ARG A 365 5.22 -25.08 -11.91
N ALA A 366 5.40 -25.21 -10.59
CA ALA A 366 6.70 -25.19 -9.95
C ALA A 366 7.59 -26.35 -10.45
N GLU A 367 7.05 -27.56 -10.54
CA GLU A 367 7.74 -28.74 -11.06
C GLU A 367 8.11 -28.61 -12.54
N CYS A 368 7.24 -27.98 -13.35
CA CYS A 368 7.56 -27.70 -14.76
C CYS A 368 8.77 -26.77 -14.87
N LYS A 369 8.75 -25.65 -14.14
CA LYS A 369 9.87 -24.69 -14.09
C LYS A 369 11.15 -25.30 -13.51
N MET A 370 11.03 -26.20 -12.53
CA MET A 370 12.16 -26.93 -11.96
C MET A 370 12.84 -27.79 -13.02
N ARG A 371 12.05 -28.60 -13.75
CA ARG A 371 12.56 -29.43 -14.86
C ARG A 371 13.19 -28.57 -15.96
N GLU A 372 12.58 -27.45 -16.33
CA GLU A 372 13.17 -26.53 -17.30
C GLU A 372 14.52 -25.97 -16.85
N ALA A 373 14.67 -25.62 -15.56
CA ALA A 373 15.92 -25.13 -15.00
C ALA A 373 17.00 -26.22 -14.95
N GLU A 374 16.63 -27.45 -14.61
CA GLU A 374 17.51 -28.62 -14.66
C GLU A 374 17.99 -28.90 -16.09
N CYS A 375 17.09 -28.84 -17.08
CA CYS A 375 17.44 -28.97 -18.50
C CYS A 375 18.40 -27.88 -18.99
N ARG A 376 18.42 -26.70 -18.37
CA ARG A 376 19.37 -25.60 -18.66
C ARG A 376 20.67 -25.68 -17.85
N GLY A 377 20.94 -26.81 -17.20
CA GLY A 377 22.16 -27.03 -16.42
C GLY A 377 22.15 -26.33 -15.04
N GLY A 378 20.97 -26.17 -14.44
CA GLY A 378 20.80 -25.55 -13.12
C GLY A 378 20.97 -24.02 -13.11
N ARG A 379 21.25 -23.40 -14.26
CA ARG A 379 21.22 -21.94 -14.42
C ARG A 379 19.78 -21.47 -14.53
N LEU A 380 19.22 -21.10 -13.38
CA LEU A 380 18.18 -20.09 -13.34
C LEU A 380 18.81 -18.74 -13.68
N ASP A 381 18.03 -17.83 -14.27
CA ASP A 381 18.35 -16.40 -14.15
C ASP A 381 18.60 -16.12 -12.67
N PRO A 382 19.67 -15.38 -12.31
CA PRO A 382 20.03 -15.18 -10.92
C PRO A 382 18.79 -14.75 -10.14
N LEU A 383 18.41 -15.55 -9.14
CA LEU A 383 17.46 -15.12 -8.13
C LEU A 383 18.10 -13.90 -7.48
N GLN A 384 17.72 -12.70 -7.94
CA GLN A 384 18.21 -11.48 -7.33
C GLN A 384 17.84 -11.55 -5.85
N PRO A 385 18.82 -11.53 -4.94
CA PRO A 385 18.58 -11.66 -3.51
C PRO A 385 17.54 -10.63 -3.11
N MET A 386 16.44 -11.07 -2.51
CA MET A 386 15.32 -10.19 -2.17
C MET A 386 15.70 -9.12 -1.15
N ILE A 387 16.72 -9.39 -0.33
CA ILE A 387 17.34 -8.47 0.63
C ILE A 387 18.81 -8.89 0.73
N GLN A 388 19.74 -8.00 0.37
CA GLN A 388 21.10 -8.09 0.90
C GLN A 388 21.05 -7.48 2.30
N ASP A 389 21.19 -8.30 3.34
CA ASP A 389 21.49 -7.81 4.68
C ASP A 389 22.85 -7.11 4.61
N ASN A 390 22.86 -5.80 4.41
CA ASN A 390 24.06 -4.97 4.57
C ASN A 390 24.20 -4.53 6.04
N ALA A 391 23.91 -5.44 6.97
CA ALA A 391 24.15 -5.24 8.40
C ALA A 391 24.53 -6.58 9.04
N SER A 392 25.83 -6.86 9.01
CA SER A 392 26.52 -7.68 10.00
C SER A 392 27.44 -6.77 10.79
#